data_AF-A0A662QQQ1-F1
#
_entry.id   AF-A0A662QQQ1-F1
#
_cell.length_a   1.000
_cell.length_b   1.000
_cell.length_c   1.000
_cell.angle_alpha   90.00
_cell.angle_beta   90.00
_cell.angle_gamma   90.00
#
_symmetry.space_group_name_H-M   'P 1'
#
loop_
_entity.id
_entity.type
_entity.pdbx_description
1 polymer ?
#
loop_
_entity_poly.entity_id
_entity_poly.type
_entity_poly.pdbx_seq_one_letter_code
_entity_poly.pdbx_strand_id
1 'polypeptide(L)'
;MKQTFENFIELIKISCKKDPWTKNAGIKGYCHELRKESEEAIEAVEKKDDENLKEELGDILLDWVHICVMAEEKKLFLVNDVIEGATDKINRRKPYLKTGQNLSAEEARRIWLEVKEKEKNYYEQKTK
;
A
#
# COMPACT_ATOMS: atom_id res chain seq x y z
N MET A 1 20.39 5.39 -15.88
CA MET A 1 20.17 4.04 -15.29
C MET A 1 18.67 3.86 -15.16
N LYS A 2 18.09 2.74 -15.59
CA LYS A 2 16.65 2.48 -15.39
C LYS A 2 16.43 2.28 -13.89
N GLN A 3 15.66 3.14 -13.24
CA GLN A 3 15.32 2.94 -11.83
C GLN A 3 14.47 1.69 -11.70
N THR A 4 14.77 0.87 -10.70
CA THR A 4 13.97 -0.31 -10.32
C THR A 4 13.47 -0.12 -8.90
N PHE A 5 12.44 -0.87 -8.53
CA PHE A 5 11.87 -0.80 -7.19
C PHE A 5 12.88 -1.24 -6.11
N GLU A 6 13.77 -2.17 -6.45
CA GLU A 6 14.86 -2.61 -5.57
C GLU A 6 15.86 -1.48 -5.31
N ASN A 7 16.26 -0.74 -6.36
CA ASN A 7 17.15 0.42 -6.21
C ASN A 7 16.53 1.48 -5.30
N PHE A 8 15.22 1.67 -5.39
CA PHE A 8 14.49 2.59 -4.52
C PHE A 8 14.54 2.13 -3.05
N ILE A 9 14.20 0.87 -2.76
CA ILE A 9 14.27 0.30 -1.39
C ILE A 9 15.68 0.45 -0.80
N GLU A 10 16.73 0.19 -1.58
CA GLU A 10 18.11 0.33 -1.09
C GLU A 10 18.45 1.78 -0.69
N LEU A 11 17.95 2.78 -1.42
CA LEU A 11 18.10 4.19 -1.01
C LEU A 11 17.37 4.49 0.29
N ILE A 12 16.16 3.95 0.48
CA ILE A 12 15.39 4.12 1.72
C ILE A 12 16.08 3.46 2.91
N LYS A 13 16.68 2.29 2.73
CA LYS A 13 17.53 1.65 3.74
C LYS A 13 18.73 2.52 4.11
N ILE A 14 19.33 3.19 3.14
CA ILE A 14 20.41 4.16 3.40
C ILE A 14 19.86 5.35 4.19
N SER A 15 18.69 5.89 3.82
CA SER A 15 18.03 7.00 4.52
C SER A 15 17.78 6.65 5.99
N CYS A 16 17.13 5.51 6.27
CA CYS A 16 16.86 5.04 7.64
C CYS A 16 18.14 4.91 8.48
N LYS A 17 19.26 4.55 7.85
CA LYS A 17 20.56 4.41 8.53
C LYS A 17 21.32 5.72 8.70
N LYS A 18 21.17 6.69 7.80
CA LYS A 18 22.05 7.87 7.73
C LYS A 18 21.36 9.19 8.07
N ASP A 19 20.08 9.34 7.75
CA ASP A 19 19.35 10.59 7.96
C ASP A 19 18.85 10.71 9.42
N PRO A 20 19.29 11.74 10.17
CA PRO A 20 18.81 11.99 11.53
C PRO A 20 17.31 12.26 11.61
N TRP A 21 16.72 12.89 10.59
CA TRP A 21 15.29 13.20 10.60
C TRP A 21 14.45 11.93 10.47
N THR A 22 14.76 11.08 9.47
CA THR A 22 14.14 9.76 9.27
C THR A 22 14.17 8.94 10.56
N LYS A 23 15.32 8.90 11.26
CA LYS A 23 15.46 8.18 12.53
C LYS A 23 14.58 8.72 13.64
N ASN A 24 14.44 10.05 13.73
CA ASN A 24 13.65 10.70 14.76
C ASN A 24 12.14 10.54 14.52
N ALA A 25 11.69 10.60 13.26
CA ALA A 25 10.30 10.44 12.90
C ALA A 25 9.77 9.02 13.23
N GLY A 26 10.52 7.99 12.83
CA GLY A 26 10.14 6.60 12.99
C GLY A 26 8.80 6.24 12.33
N ILE A 27 8.32 5.01 12.54
CA ILE A 27 7.08 4.50 11.91
C ILE A 27 5.89 5.43 12.16
N LYS A 28 5.74 5.95 13.39
CA LYS A 28 4.61 6.82 13.73
C LYS A 28 4.63 8.14 12.95
N GLY A 29 5.80 8.75 12.78
CA GLY A 29 5.95 9.98 11.99
C GLY A 29 5.56 9.75 10.53
N TYR A 30 6.14 8.72 9.90
CA TYR A 30 5.81 8.37 8.51
C TYR A 30 4.35 7.94 8.30
N CYS A 31 3.66 7.38 9.31
CA CYS A 31 2.23 7.15 9.22
C CYS A 31 1.39 8.44 9.21
N HIS A 32 1.89 9.53 9.81
CA HIS A 32 1.24 10.84 9.72
C HIS A 32 1.48 11.49 8.36
N GLU A 33 2.72 11.46 7.86
CA GLU A 33 3.05 11.96 6.52
C GLU A 33 2.24 11.21 5.45
N LEU A 34 2.21 9.87 5.50
CA LEU A 34 1.40 9.06 4.58
C LEU A 34 -0.09 9.45 4.56
N ARG A 35 -0.65 9.87 5.71
CA ARG A 35 -2.03 10.37 5.76
C ARG A 35 -2.14 11.70 5.04
N LYS A 36 -1.24 12.64 5.31
CA LYS A 36 -1.19 13.95 4.67
C LYS A 36 -1.10 13.80 3.16
N GLU A 37 -0.19 12.96 2.65
CA GLU A 37 0.00 12.84 1.19
C GLU A 37 -1.18 12.11 0.54
N SER A 38 -1.88 11.24 1.29
CA SER A 38 -3.16 10.68 0.84
C SER A 38 -4.26 11.73 0.72
N GLU A 39 -4.29 12.73 1.62
CA GLU A 39 -5.23 13.86 1.57
C GLU A 39 -4.88 14.80 0.40
N GLU A 40 -3.59 15.12 0.21
CA GLU A 40 -3.11 15.94 -0.91
C GLU A 40 -3.38 15.26 -2.28
N ALA A 41 -3.22 13.94 -2.38
CA ALA A 41 -3.58 13.18 -3.58
C ALA A 41 -5.09 13.25 -3.89
N ILE A 42 -5.94 13.24 -2.86
CA ILE A 42 -7.40 13.40 -3.04
C ILE A 42 -7.70 14.81 -3.55
N GLU A 43 -7.09 15.83 -2.97
CA GLU A 43 -7.25 17.21 -3.44
C GLU A 43 -6.81 17.39 -4.90
N ALA A 44 -5.71 16.75 -5.31
CA ALA A 44 -5.22 16.78 -6.68
C ALA A 44 -6.25 16.20 -7.66
N VAL A 45 -6.89 15.07 -7.29
CA VAL A 45 -7.99 14.49 -8.09
C VAL A 45 -9.18 15.44 -8.19
N GLU A 46 -9.58 16.07 -7.09
CA GLU A 46 -10.71 17.02 -7.07
C GLU A 46 -10.44 18.25 -7.95
N LYS A 47 -9.19 18.73 -7.96
CA LYS A 47 -8.74 19.86 -8.77
C LYS A 47 -8.42 19.47 -10.22
N LYS A 48 -8.44 18.18 -10.58
CA LYS A 48 -8.00 17.64 -11.87
C LYS A 48 -6.55 18.03 -12.20
N ASP A 49 -5.70 18.02 -11.18
CA ASP A 49 -4.28 18.32 -11.29
C ASP A 49 -3.48 17.02 -11.39
N ASP A 50 -3.32 16.53 -12.61
CA ASP A 50 -2.66 15.25 -12.89
C ASP A 50 -1.16 15.27 -12.54
N GLU A 51 -0.51 16.43 -12.62
CA GLU A 51 0.91 16.56 -12.25
C GLU A 51 1.07 16.50 -10.73
N ASN A 52 0.23 17.21 -9.98
CA ASN A 52 0.25 17.11 -8.52
C ASN A 52 -0.11 15.70 -8.07
N LEU A 53 -1.13 15.07 -8.66
CA LEU A 53 -1.50 13.68 -8.32
C LEU A 53 -0.31 12.72 -8.46
N LYS A 54 0.49 12.89 -9.51
CA LYS A 54 1.69 12.06 -9.74
C LYS A 54 2.76 12.30 -8.68
N GLU A 55 2.95 13.54 -8.23
CA GLU A 55 3.85 13.90 -7.13
C GLU A 55 3.41 13.22 -5.83
N GLU A 56 2.15 13.40 -5.44
CA GLU A 56 1.62 12.85 -4.18
C GLU A 56 1.63 11.31 -4.16
N LEU A 57 1.36 10.66 -5.31
CA LEU A 57 1.49 9.19 -5.40
C LEU A 57 2.95 8.73 -5.23
N GLY A 58 3.91 9.57 -5.60
CA GLY A 58 5.33 9.35 -5.33
C GLY A 58 5.65 9.44 -3.84
N ASP A 59 5.11 10.44 -3.15
CA ASP A 59 5.34 10.65 -1.72
C ASP A 59 4.62 9.60 -0.86
N ILE A 60 3.41 9.18 -1.25
CA ILE A 60 2.74 8.01 -0.67
C ILE A 60 3.61 6.75 -0.78
N LEU A 61 4.22 6.52 -1.95
CA LEU A 61 5.12 5.38 -2.14
C LEU A 61 6.38 5.51 -1.27
N LEU A 62 6.94 6.71 -1.17
CA LEU A 62 8.10 7.03 -0.34
C LEU A 62 7.85 6.72 1.12
N ASP A 63 6.76 7.22 1.68
CA ASP A 63 6.43 7.03 3.08
C ASP A 63 6.07 5.57 3.38
N TRP A 64 5.33 4.93 2.48
CA TRP A 64 4.98 3.52 2.63
C TRP A 64 6.22 2.61 2.64
N VAL A 65 7.20 2.85 1.78
CA VAL A 65 8.45 2.08 1.79
C VAL A 65 9.30 2.37 3.04
N HIS A 66 9.36 3.63 3.52
CA HIS A 66 10.02 3.94 4.80
C HIS A 66 9.42 3.14 5.96
N ILE A 67 8.09 3.09 6.07
CA ILE A 67 7.40 2.31 7.09
C ILE A 67 7.80 0.84 7.00
N CYS A 68 7.81 0.26 5.80
CA CYS A 68 8.16 -1.15 5.62
C CYS A 68 9.62 -1.44 5.98
N VAL A 69 10.57 -0.59 5.58
CA VAL A 69 11.99 -0.74 5.91
C VAL A 69 12.21 -0.63 7.43
N MET A 70 11.56 0.32 8.10
CA MET A 70 11.64 0.43 9.56
C MET A 70 10.99 -0.75 10.29
N ALA A 71 9.93 -1.33 9.73
CA ALA A 71 9.31 -2.53 10.26
C ALA A 71 10.23 -3.76 10.13
N GLU A 72 10.96 -3.87 9.01
CA GLU A 72 12.00 -4.88 8.79
C GLU A 72 13.13 -4.73 9.81
N GLU A 73 13.64 -3.52 10.05
CA GLU A 73 14.67 -3.25 11.07
C GLU A 73 14.22 -3.67 12.48
N LYS A 74 12.92 -3.56 12.76
CA LYS A 74 12.30 -3.99 14.02
C LYS A 74 11.89 -5.47 14.03
N LYS A 75 12.21 -6.24 12.98
CA LYS A 75 11.86 -7.66 12.80
C LYS A 75 10.34 -7.94 12.90
N LEU A 76 9.52 -7.01 12.41
CA LEU A 76 8.06 -7.14 12.44
C LEU A 76 7.52 -7.85 11.19
N PHE A 77 7.91 -7.36 10.02
CA PHE A 77 7.56 -7.91 8.70
C PHE A 77 8.48 -7.31 7.63
N LEU A 78 8.50 -7.93 6.45
CA LEU A 78 9.21 -7.47 5.26
C LEU A 78 8.27 -6.75 4.29
N VAL A 79 8.82 -5.93 3.40
CA VAL A 79 8.09 -5.34 2.26
C VAL A 79 7.35 -6.44 1.46
N ASN A 80 8.00 -7.58 1.25
CA ASN A 80 7.44 -8.70 0.51
C ASN A 80 6.21 -9.31 1.18
N ASP A 81 6.17 -9.35 2.52
CA ASP A 81 5.01 -9.89 3.26
C ASP A 81 3.76 -9.03 3.01
N VAL A 82 3.94 -7.71 2.92
CA VAL A 82 2.85 -6.76 2.63
C VAL A 82 2.35 -6.94 1.20
N ILE A 83 3.27 -7.08 0.23
CA ILE A 83 2.95 -7.31 -1.18
C ILE A 83 2.25 -8.66 -1.37
N GLU A 84 2.72 -9.72 -0.72
CA GLU A 84 2.11 -11.05 -0.77
C GLU A 84 0.69 -11.01 -0.20
N GLY A 85 0.50 -10.40 0.98
CA GLY A 85 -0.82 -10.24 1.57
C GLY A 85 -1.80 -9.44 0.71
N ALA A 86 -1.32 -8.41 0.01
CA ALA A 86 -2.12 -7.64 -0.94
C ALA A 86 -2.44 -8.46 -2.21
N THR A 87 -1.47 -9.21 -2.73
CA THR A 87 -1.59 -10.07 -3.92
C THR A 87 -2.60 -11.19 -3.68
N ASP A 88 -2.52 -11.86 -2.55
CA ASP A 88 -3.47 -12.88 -2.16
C ASP A 88 -4.88 -12.31 -2.01
N LYS A 89 -4.99 -11.13 -1.38
CA LYS A 89 -6.28 -10.45 -1.20
C LYS A 89 -6.95 -10.11 -2.52
N ILE A 90 -6.21 -9.60 -3.51
CA ILE A 90 -6.80 -9.29 -4.82
C ILE A 90 -7.16 -10.57 -5.59
N ASN A 91 -6.33 -11.62 -5.52
CA ASN A 91 -6.62 -12.92 -6.12
C ASN A 91 -7.90 -13.55 -5.55
N ARG A 92 -8.09 -13.51 -4.23
CA ARG A 92 -9.30 -14.03 -3.58
C ARG A 92 -10.54 -13.20 -3.89
N ARG A 93 -10.45 -11.88 -3.81
CA ARG A 93 -11.61 -10.97 -3.97
C ARG A 93 -12.02 -10.73 -5.42
N LYS A 94 -11.14 -11.03 -6.38
CA LYS A 94 -11.40 -10.91 -7.82
C LYS A 94 -11.00 -12.19 -8.55
N PRO A 95 -11.65 -13.34 -8.26
CA PRO A 95 -11.26 -14.63 -8.83
C PRO A 95 -11.38 -14.65 -10.37
N TYR A 96 -12.26 -13.79 -10.91
CA TYR A 96 -12.48 -13.62 -12.35
C TYR A 96 -11.27 -13.07 -13.11
N LEU A 97 -10.27 -12.47 -12.45
CA LEU A 97 -9.05 -11.99 -13.12
C LEU A 97 -8.26 -13.11 -13.81
N LYS A 98 -8.41 -14.36 -13.35
CA LYS A 98 -7.71 -15.53 -13.92
C LYS A 98 -8.55 -16.32 -14.93
N THR A 99 -9.86 -16.05 -15.00
CA THR A 99 -10.80 -16.85 -15.81
C THR A 99 -11.10 -16.21 -17.17
N GLY A 100 -10.71 -14.94 -17.38
CA GLY A 100 -11.02 -14.21 -18.61
C GLY A 100 -12.52 -13.96 -18.82
N GLN A 101 -13.34 -14.13 -17.77
CA GLN A 101 -14.77 -13.85 -17.83
C GLN A 101 -15.01 -12.36 -18.10
N ASN A 102 -15.90 -12.08 -19.04
CA ASN A 102 -16.39 -10.73 -19.27
C ASN A 102 -17.56 -10.47 -18.30
N LEU A 103 -17.35 -9.58 -17.34
CA LEU A 103 -18.33 -9.22 -16.32
C LEU A 103 -18.66 -7.74 -16.42
N SER A 104 -19.91 -7.39 -16.17
CA SER A 104 -20.29 -6.00 -15.92
C SER A 104 -19.68 -5.49 -14.61
N ALA A 105 -19.58 -4.17 -14.46
CA ALA A 105 -19.09 -3.54 -13.24
C ALA A 105 -19.94 -3.93 -12.01
N GLU A 106 -21.25 -4.09 -12.19
CA GLU A 106 -22.17 -4.51 -11.13
C GLU A 106 -21.93 -5.96 -10.68
N GLU A 107 -21.74 -6.88 -11.63
CA GLU A 107 -21.41 -8.28 -11.33
C GLU A 107 -20.06 -8.39 -10.62
N ALA A 108 -19.04 -7.69 -11.12
CA ALA A 108 -17.72 -7.64 -10.49
C ALA A 108 -17.79 -7.09 -9.06
N ARG A 109 -18.59 -6.02 -8.84
CA ARG A 109 -18.81 -5.44 -7.50
C ARG A 109 -19.53 -6.39 -6.57
N ARG A 110 -20.55 -7.10 -7.06
CA ARG A 110 -21.29 -8.11 -6.29
C ARG A 110 -20.38 -9.22 -5.81
N ILE A 111 -19.58 -9.81 -6.69
CA ILE A 111 -18.59 -10.85 -6.34
C ILE A 111 -17.62 -10.33 -5.28
N TRP A 112 -17.08 -9.12 -5.46
CA TRP A 112 -16.15 -8.53 -4.50
C TRP A 112 -16.75 -8.35 -3.10
N LEU A 113 -18.00 -7.88 -3.02
CA LEU A 113 -18.72 -7.70 -1.74
C LEU A 113 -19.00 -9.05 -1.06
N GLU A 114 -19.48 -10.04 -1.81
CA GLU A 114 -19.76 -11.39 -1.30
C GLU A 114 -18.50 -12.05 -0.71
N VAL A 115 -17.34 -11.93 -1.37
CA VAL A 115 -16.08 -12.46 -0.85
C VAL A 115 -15.61 -11.67 0.37
N LYS A 116 -15.71 -10.34 0.35
CA LYS A 116 -15.30 -9.48 1.47
C LYS A 116 -16.11 -9.75 2.74
N GLU A 117 -17.40 -10.02 2.61
CA GLU A 117 -18.27 -10.38 3.73
C GLU A 117 -17.88 -11.74 4.34
N LYS A 118 -17.64 -12.76 3.51
CA LYS A 118 -17.16 -14.07 3.96
C LYS A 118 -15.84 -13.96 4.73
N GLU A 119 -14.91 -13.12 4.28
CA GLU A 119 -13.65 -12.87 4.99
C GLU A 119 -13.88 -12.25 6.38
N LYS A 120 -14.73 -11.21 6.49
CA LYS A 120 -15.03 -10.57 7.79
C LYS A 120 -15.59 -11.56 8.80
N ASN A 121 -16.59 -12.34 8.39
CA ASN A 121 -17.23 -13.33 9.25
C ASN A 121 -16.25 -14.41 9.72
N TYR A 122 -15.29 -14.80 8.88
CA TYR A 122 -14.25 -15.76 9.23
C TYR A 122 -13.28 -15.22 10.29
N TYR A 123 -12.86 -13.95 10.19
CA TYR A 123 -11.98 -13.34 11.18
C TYR A 123 -12.70 -13.10 12.51
N GLU A 124 -13.95 -12.64 12.49
CA GLU A 124 -14.77 -12.43 13.71
C GLU A 124 -15.05 -13.73 14.48
N GLN A 125 -15.05 -14.88 13.81
CA GLN A 125 -15.16 -16.19 14.44
C GLN A 125 -13.85 -16.70 15.05
N LYS A 126 -12.69 -16.20 14.59
CA LYS A 126 -11.37 -16.59 15.12
C LYS A 126 -10.91 -15.75 16.31
N THR A 127 -11.45 -14.55 16.47
CA THR A 127 -11.12 -13.63 17.58
C THR A 127 -12.11 -13.69 18.76
N LYS A 128 -13.12 -14.57 18.69
CA LYS A 128 -13.98 -14.95 19.81
C LYS A 128 -13.54 -16.29 20.38
#